data_AF-A0A7V5LTD5-F1
#
_entry.id   AF-A0A7V5LTD5-F1
#
_cell.length_a   1.000
_cell.length_b   1.000
_cell.length_c   1.000
_cell.angle_alpha   90.00
_cell.angle_beta   90.00
_cell.angle_gamma   90.00
#
_symmetry.space_group_name_H-M   'P 1'
#
loop_
_entity.id
_entity.type
_entity.pdbx_description
1 polymer ?
#
loop_
_entity_poly.entity_id
_entity_poly.type
_entity_poly.pdbx_seq_one_letter_code
_entity_poly.pdbx_strand_id
1 'polypeptide(L)'
;MDDFWKKKCEVVINALKKNGYDAYYASTSLEAKKIIYSMIPEGAVIGRCGSTTLVQMGIYDELRAKGFTVIDPYDANLSPEEQLEQRRKTLLCDVLLAGANAITRDGKIVNVDGTGNRVAGIIFGPKKVIIVAGRNKIVSDIKEALERIKSIAAPLNARRLKRKIPCAVLDRCPVEECDSPERMCNVTVILNKKPDMSSISVILVGEDLGF
;
A
#
# COMPACT_ATOMS: atom_id res chain seq x y z
N MET A 1 8.94 -24.27 -6.45
CA MET A 1 7.79 -23.35 -6.36
C MET A 1 8.25 -21.89 -6.45
N ASP A 2 9.38 -21.55 -5.83
CA ASP A 2 9.95 -20.19 -5.83
C ASP A 2 10.31 -19.64 -7.21
N ASP A 3 10.85 -20.47 -8.11
CA ASP A 3 11.19 -20.04 -9.49
C ASP A 3 9.94 -19.62 -10.31
N PHE A 4 8.79 -20.23 -10.07
CA PHE A 4 7.55 -19.90 -10.76
C PHE A 4 7.05 -18.50 -10.39
N TRP A 5 7.02 -18.18 -9.08
CA TRP A 5 6.57 -16.88 -8.61
C TRP A 5 7.57 -15.78 -8.92
N LYS A 6 8.87 -16.08 -8.87
CA LYS A 6 9.92 -15.16 -9.32
C LYS A 6 9.70 -14.73 -10.77
N LYS A 7 9.52 -15.67 -11.70
CA LYS A 7 9.25 -15.38 -13.12
C LYS A 7 7.99 -14.54 -13.31
N LYS A 8 6.90 -14.85 -12.59
CA LYS A 8 5.67 -14.05 -12.63
C LYS A 8 5.90 -12.62 -12.14
N CYS A 9 6.59 -12.44 -11.02
CA CYS A 9 6.92 -11.12 -10.48
C CYS A 9 7.83 -10.35 -11.45
N GLU A 10 8.83 -10.97 -12.06
CA GLU A 10 9.74 -10.34 -13.02
C GLU A 10 9.01 -9.74 -14.23
N VAL A 11 7.98 -10.42 -14.75
CA VAL A 11 7.13 -9.87 -15.81
C VAL A 11 6.46 -8.56 -15.36
N VAL A 12 5.91 -8.53 -14.16
CA VAL A 12 5.26 -7.34 -13.60
C VAL A 12 6.26 -6.23 -13.28
N ILE A 13 7.44 -6.58 -12.75
CA ILE A 13 8.55 -5.63 -12.52
C ILE A 13 8.94 -4.94 -13.82
N ASN A 14 9.06 -5.69 -14.92
CA ASN A 14 9.39 -5.11 -16.22
C ASN A 14 8.26 -4.18 -16.73
N ALA A 15 6.99 -4.55 -16.50
CA ALA A 15 5.87 -3.68 -16.85
C ALA A 15 5.83 -2.39 -16.02
N LEU A 16 6.09 -2.48 -14.71
CA LEU A 16 6.23 -1.32 -13.82
C LEU A 16 7.36 -0.39 -14.28
N LYS A 17 8.54 -0.95 -14.62
CA LYS A 17 9.65 -0.15 -15.17
C LYS A 17 9.26 0.55 -16.48
N LYS A 18 8.56 -0.13 -17.39
CA LYS A 18 8.02 0.49 -18.62
C LYS A 18 7.01 1.61 -18.34
N ASN A 19 6.30 1.54 -17.21
CA ASN A 19 5.38 2.58 -16.74
C ASN A 19 6.08 3.68 -15.92
N GLY A 20 7.41 3.68 -15.86
CA GLY A 20 8.23 4.73 -15.29
C GLY A 20 8.57 4.58 -13.80
N TYR A 21 8.19 3.47 -13.16
CA TYR A 21 8.50 3.22 -11.75
C TYR A 21 9.89 2.61 -11.56
N ASP A 22 10.53 2.90 -10.43
CA ASP A 22 11.70 2.13 -9.98
C ASP A 22 11.21 0.83 -9.33
N ALA A 23 11.26 -0.29 -10.04
CA ALA A 23 10.67 -1.54 -9.56
C ALA A 23 11.72 -2.61 -9.20
N TYR A 24 11.52 -3.25 -8.05
CA TYR A 24 12.41 -4.24 -7.45
C TYR A 24 11.67 -5.51 -7.06
N TYR A 25 12.32 -6.65 -7.24
CA TYR A 25 11.86 -7.92 -6.71
C TYR A 25 12.62 -8.22 -5.41
N ALA A 26 11.89 -8.73 -4.41
CA ALA A 26 12.46 -9.32 -3.21
C ALA A 26 11.85 -10.72 -3.05
N SER A 27 12.68 -11.74 -2.82
CA SER A 27 12.21 -13.10 -2.57
C SER A 27 11.40 -13.20 -1.27
N THR A 28 11.79 -12.42 -0.26
CA THR A 28 11.23 -12.45 1.10
C THR A 28 10.98 -11.06 1.66
N SER A 29 10.15 -10.98 2.69
CA SER A 29 9.94 -9.76 3.50
C SER A 29 11.25 -9.22 4.06
N LEU A 30 12.18 -10.08 4.48
CA LEU A 30 13.50 -9.68 4.98
C LEU A 30 14.34 -8.98 3.89
N GLU A 31 14.36 -9.52 2.68
CA GLU A 31 15.03 -8.89 1.54
C GLU A 31 14.37 -7.56 1.16
N ALA A 32 13.04 -7.50 1.18
CA ALA A 32 12.30 -6.27 0.94
C ALA A 32 12.67 -5.18 1.95
N LYS A 33 12.83 -5.51 3.24
CA LYS A 33 13.31 -4.55 4.26
C LYS A 33 14.70 -4.00 3.94
N LYS A 34 15.63 -4.85 3.51
CA LYS A 34 16.99 -4.40 3.11
C LYS A 34 16.94 -3.40 1.97
N ILE A 35 16.10 -3.66 0.95
CA ILE A 35 15.89 -2.75 -0.17
C ILE A 35 15.30 -1.42 0.34
N ILE A 36 14.27 -1.46 1.18
CA ILE A 36 13.66 -0.26 1.78
C ILE A 36 14.71 0.58 2.52
N TYR A 37 15.55 -0.04 3.37
CA TYR A 37 16.58 0.69 4.11
C TYR A 37 17.60 1.37 3.20
N SER A 38 18.00 0.73 2.11
CA SER A 38 18.92 1.34 1.12
C SER A 38 18.32 2.55 0.41
N MET A 39 16.99 2.71 0.44
CA MET A 39 16.26 3.78 -0.24
C MET A 39 15.92 4.96 0.65
N ILE A 40 16.07 4.84 1.97
CA ILE A 40 15.73 5.84 2.96
C ILE A 40 16.98 6.67 3.28
N PRO A 41 16.99 7.99 2.98
CA PRO A 41 18.09 8.86 3.38
C PRO A 41 18.24 8.92 4.90
N GLU A 42 19.47 9.09 5.39
CA GLU A 42 19.72 9.32 6.82
C GLU A 42 18.95 10.55 7.33
N GLY A 43 18.38 10.45 8.53
CA GLY A 43 17.58 11.52 9.14
C GLY A 43 16.20 11.77 8.49
N ALA A 44 15.80 11.00 7.46
CA ALA A 44 14.52 11.17 6.79
C ALA A 44 13.32 10.98 7.73
N VAL A 45 12.30 11.82 7.55
CA VAL A 45 11.01 11.65 8.21
C VAL A 45 10.15 10.68 7.41
N ILE A 46 9.70 9.60 8.06
CA ILE A 46 8.96 8.51 7.43
C ILE A 46 7.48 8.64 7.70
N GLY A 47 6.67 8.70 6.65
CA GLY A 47 5.22 8.65 6.73
C GLY A 47 4.69 7.21 6.67
N ARG A 48 3.87 6.82 7.64
CA ARG A 48 3.15 5.54 7.63
C ARG A 48 1.75 5.68 7.05
N CYS A 49 1.43 4.87 6.05
CA CYS A 49 0.06 4.63 5.60
C CYS A 49 -0.55 3.36 6.21
N GLY A 50 -1.87 3.21 6.08
CA GLY A 50 -2.58 2.00 6.49
C GLY A 50 -2.21 0.84 5.57
N SER A 51 -1.27 -0.02 6.00
CA SER A 51 -0.76 -1.13 5.20
C SER A 51 -0.48 -2.35 6.08
N THR A 52 -1.34 -3.37 6.00
CA THR A 52 -1.13 -4.66 6.67
C THR A 52 0.17 -5.32 6.22
N THR A 53 0.53 -5.17 4.93
CA THR A 53 1.80 -5.67 4.37
C THR A 53 3.00 -5.12 5.14
N LEU A 54 3.09 -3.79 5.31
CA LEU A 54 4.22 -3.16 6.01
C LEU A 54 4.19 -3.45 7.53
N VAL A 55 3.01 -3.59 8.11
CA VAL A 55 2.86 -3.98 9.53
C VAL A 55 3.37 -5.40 9.77
N GLN A 56 2.99 -6.36 8.92
CA GLN A 56 3.46 -7.74 9.01
C GLN A 56 4.98 -7.87 8.86
N MET A 57 5.59 -6.95 8.09
CA MET A 57 7.05 -6.90 7.95
C MET A 57 7.78 -6.34 9.18
N GLY A 58 7.08 -5.72 10.15
CA GLY A 58 7.71 -5.09 11.32
C GLY A 58 8.55 -3.85 11.03
N ILE A 59 8.44 -3.28 9.81
CA ILE A 59 9.37 -2.25 9.32
C ILE A 59 9.38 -0.97 10.18
N TYR A 60 8.23 -0.55 10.72
CA TYR A 60 8.11 0.73 11.41
C TYR A 60 8.85 0.72 12.75
N ASP A 61 8.77 -0.36 13.51
CA ASP A 61 9.47 -0.48 14.79
C ASP A 61 10.98 -0.60 14.57
N GLU A 62 11.41 -1.32 13.53
CA GLU A 62 12.81 -1.38 13.13
C GLU A 62 13.35 -0.01 12.68
N LEU A 63 12.55 0.79 11.97
CA LEU A 63 12.93 2.16 11.59
C LEU A 63 13.07 3.07 12.82
N ARG A 64 12.14 2.99 13.77
CA ARG A 64 12.25 3.73 15.05
C ARG A 64 13.50 3.33 15.82
N ALA A 65 13.79 2.03 15.92
CA ALA A 65 14.98 1.51 16.60
C ALA A 65 16.28 1.95 15.91
N LYS A 66 16.24 2.24 14.61
CA LYS A 66 17.35 2.82 13.84
C LYS A 66 17.45 4.35 13.96
N GLY A 67 16.59 4.99 14.74
CA GLY A 67 16.62 6.43 15.00
C GLY A 67 15.82 7.28 14.02
N PHE A 68 15.02 6.68 13.13
CA PHE A 68 14.16 7.46 12.22
C PHE A 68 12.92 7.99 12.92
N THR A 69 12.50 9.20 12.54
CA THR A 69 11.20 9.76 12.91
C THR A 69 10.10 9.11 12.06
N VAL A 70 9.14 8.44 12.70
CA VAL A 70 7.99 7.83 12.02
C VAL A 70 6.70 8.57 12.40
N ILE A 71 6.09 9.24 11.43
CA ILE A 71 4.75 9.84 11.54
C ILE A 71 3.72 8.71 11.50
N ASP A 72 3.05 8.46 12.63
CA ASP A 72 2.10 7.35 12.79
C ASP A 72 0.68 7.85 13.11
N PRO A 73 -0.18 8.00 12.09
CA PRO A 73 -1.58 8.40 12.30
C PRO A 73 -2.48 7.32 12.90
N TYR A 74 -1.92 6.17 13.29
CA TYR A 74 -2.63 5.02 13.86
C TYR A 74 -2.20 4.72 15.30
N ASP A 75 -1.41 5.59 15.91
CA ASP A 75 -1.11 5.51 17.34
C ASP A 75 -2.40 5.66 18.15
N ALA A 76 -2.67 4.67 19.00
CA ALA A 76 -3.88 4.58 19.79
C ALA A 76 -3.92 5.61 20.94
N ASN A 77 -2.79 6.22 21.28
CA ASN A 77 -2.70 7.24 22.32
C ASN A 77 -3.09 8.65 21.82
N LEU A 78 -3.24 8.83 20.51
CA LEU A 78 -3.59 10.11 19.90
C LEU A 78 -5.11 10.33 19.86
N SER A 79 -5.53 11.57 20.11
CA SER A 79 -6.92 11.99 19.89
C SER A 79 -7.29 11.88 18.39
N PRO A 80 -8.59 11.84 18.05
CA PRO A 80 -9.02 11.87 16.65
C PRO A 80 -8.48 13.08 15.86
N GLU A 81 -8.40 14.25 16.49
CA GLU A 81 -7.84 15.48 15.89
C GLU A 81 -6.34 15.34 15.65
N GLU A 82 -5.60 14.79 16.61
CA GLU A 82 -4.17 14.53 16.47
C GLU A 82 -3.89 13.50 15.38
N GLN A 83 -4.67 12.41 15.33
CA GLN A 83 -4.58 11.42 14.25
C GLN A 83 -4.83 12.05 12.88
N LEU A 84 -5.82 12.94 12.77
CA LEU A 84 -6.09 13.67 11.53
C LEU A 84 -4.91 14.56 11.14
N GLU A 85 -4.32 15.25 12.10
CA GLU A 85 -3.14 16.10 11.85
C GLU A 85 -1.93 15.27 11.44
N GLN A 86 -1.68 14.11 12.07
CA GLN A 86 -0.65 13.19 11.63
C GLN A 86 -0.90 12.71 10.18
N ARG A 87 -2.15 12.44 9.77
CA ARG A 87 -2.47 12.11 8.36
C ARG A 87 -2.05 13.23 7.41
N ARG A 88 -2.30 14.50 7.77
CA ARG A 88 -1.87 15.65 6.96
C ARG A 88 -0.34 15.73 6.88
N LYS A 89 0.35 15.55 8.02
CA LYS A 89 1.82 15.54 8.08
C LYS A 89 2.43 14.43 7.23
N THR A 90 1.78 13.27 7.08
CA THR A 90 2.30 12.22 6.17
C THR A 90 2.40 12.67 4.72
N LEU A 91 1.64 13.68 4.28
CA LEU A 91 1.73 14.21 2.91
C LEU A 91 3.00 15.05 2.68
N LEU A 92 3.66 15.50 3.75
CA LEU A 92 4.86 16.35 3.70
C LEU A 92 6.11 15.63 4.24
N CYS A 93 6.04 14.31 4.45
CA CYS A 93 7.20 13.52 4.88
C CYS A 93 8.24 13.37 3.75
N ASP A 94 9.45 12.92 4.10
CA ASP A 94 10.49 12.66 3.11
C ASP A 94 10.25 11.35 2.37
N VAL A 95 9.83 10.30 3.10
CA VAL A 95 9.56 8.98 2.54
C VAL A 95 8.21 8.44 3.02
N LEU A 96 7.30 8.19 2.10
CA LEU A 96 6.03 7.52 2.37
C LEU A 96 6.17 6.02 2.16
N LEU A 97 5.87 5.23 3.18
CA LEU A 97 5.71 3.78 3.03
C LEU A 97 4.23 3.43 2.87
N ALA A 98 3.89 2.80 1.75
CA ALA A 98 2.53 2.40 1.42
C ALA A 98 2.45 0.97 0.89
N GLY A 99 1.28 0.36 1.04
CA GLY A 99 0.94 -0.86 0.31
C GLY A 99 0.07 -0.54 -0.91
N ALA A 100 -0.06 -1.50 -1.83
CA ALA A 100 -1.06 -1.49 -2.89
C ALA A 100 -2.26 -2.39 -2.51
N ASN A 101 -3.44 -2.13 -3.08
CA ASN A 101 -4.53 -3.12 -3.04
C ASN A 101 -4.38 -4.15 -4.16
N ALA A 102 -3.95 -3.74 -5.36
CA ALA A 102 -3.66 -4.64 -6.46
C ALA A 102 -2.65 -4.01 -7.41
N ILE A 103 -1.88 -4.86 -8.10
CA ILE A 103 -0.99 -4.48 -9.18
C ILE A 103 -1.28 -5.38 -10.38
N THR A 104 -1.61 -4.78 -11.52
CA THR A 104 -1.95 -5.54 -12.73
C THR A 104 -0.69 -6.07 -13.41
N ARG A 105 -0.83 -7.12 -14.25
CA ARG A 105 0.29 -7.71 -15.00
C ARG A 105 0.98 -6.71 -15.92
N ASP A 106 0.24 -5.71 -16.41
CA ASP A 106 0.76 -4.62 -17.23
C ASP A 106 1.21 -3.39 -16.42
N GLY A 107 1.37 -3.53 -15.10
CA GLY A 107 2.07 -2.57 -14.24
C GLY A 107 1.25 -1.34 -13.83
N LYS A 108 -0.08 -1.45 -13.78
CA LYS A 108 -0.96 -0.43 -13.17
C LYS A 108 -1.15 -0.73 -11.70
N ILE A 109 -1.20 0.32 -10.87
CA ILE A 109 -1.39 0.19 -9.42
C ILE A 109 -2.80 0.67 -9.08
N VAL A 110 -3.58 -0.18 -8.41
CA VAL A 110 -4.97 0.13 -8.04
C VAL A 110 -5.10 0.21 -6.53
N ASN A 111 -5.70 1.30 -6.07
CA ASN A 111 -5.91 1.60 -4.67
C ASN A 111 -7.32 2.11 -4.41
N VAL A 112 -7.93 1.60 -3.34
CA VAL A 112 -9.24 2.03 -2.84
C VAL A 112 -9.11 2.47 -1.39
N ASP A 113 -9.59 3.68 -1.11
CA ASP A 113 -9.47 4.36 0.18
C ASP A 113 -10.83 4.87 0.69
N GLY A 114 -10.95 4.95 2.03
CA GLY A 114 -12.07 5.63 2.69
C GLY A 114 -11.78 7.11 2.92
N THR A 115 -10.61 7.42 3.51
CA THR A 115 -10.17 8.78 3.85
C THR A 115 -9.42 9.47 2.71
N GLY A 116 -8.77 8.71 1.82
CA GLY A 116 -8.04 9.23 0.66
C GLY A 116 -6.61 9.71 0.94
N ASN A 117 -6.17 9.80 2.19
CA ASN A 117 -4.85 10.34 2.53
C ASN A 117 -3.69 9.48 1.98
N ARG A 118 -3.86 8.15 1.88
CA ARG A 118 -2.82 7.28 1.29
C ARG A 118 -2.70 7.53 -0.20
N VAL A 119 -3.81 7.53 -0.94
CA VAL A 119 -3.75 7.79 -2.39
C VAL A 119 -3.28 9.20 -2.71
N ALA A 120 -3.67 10.22 -1.93
CA ALA A 120 -3.14 11.57 -2.09
C ALA A 120 -1.61 11.63 -1.90
N GLY A 121 -1.10 10.95 -0.86
CA GLY A 121 0.34 10.83 -0.64
C GLY A 121 1.05 10.07 -1.76
N ILE A 122 0.47 8.99 -2.26
CA ILE A 122 1.04 8.21 -3.38
C ILE A 122 1.06 9.03 -4.68
N ILE A 123 0.01 9.80 -4.97
CA ILE A 123 -0.11 10.55 -6.24
C ILE A 123 0.90 11.69 -6.30
N PHE A 124 1.10 12.44 -5.21
CA PHE A 124 1.92 13.65 -5.26
C PHE A 124 2.68 14.01 -3.97
N GLY A 125 2.14 13.73 -2.78
CA GLY A 125 2.58 14.42 -1.55
C GLY A 125 4.09 14.32 -1.23
N PRO A 126 4.59 13.19 -0.73
CA PRO A 126 5.97 13.07 -0.23
C PRO A 126 7.04 13.08 -1.33
N LYS A 127 8.26 13.50 -0.97
CA LYS A 127 9.41 13.55 -1.89
C LYS A 127 9.71 12.19 -2.53
N LYS A 128 9.51 11.11 -1.77
CA LYS A 128 9.65 9.72 -2.21
C LYS A 128 8.52 8.86 -1.68
N VAL A 129 8.01 7.97 -2.53
CA VAL A 129 7.02 6.95 -2.17
C VAL A 129 7.60 5.58 -2.43
N ILE A 130 7.52 4.69 -1.44
CA ILE A 130 7.90 3.28 -1.59
C ILE A 130 6.65 2.43 -1.37
N ILE A 131 6.20 1.79 -2.46
CA ILE A 131 5.05 0.89 -2.47
C ILE A 131 5.54 -0.54 -2.32
N VAL A 132 5.01 -1.26 -1.34
CA VAL A 132 5.34 -2.68 -1.12
C VAL A 132 4.11 -3.56 -1.27
N ALA A 133 4.23 -4.63 -2.06
CA ALA A 133 3.13 -5.56 -2.31
C ALA A 133 3.63 -7.00 -2.38
N GLY A 134 2.93 -7.92 -1.71
CA GLY A 134 3.16 -9.35 -1.86
C GLY A 134 2.64 -9.88 -3.20
N ARG A 135 3.12 -11.05 -3.62
CA ARG A 135 2.72 -11.70 -4.88
C ARG A 135 1.21 -11.95 -4.98
N ASN A 136 0.53 -12.12 -3.84
CA ASN A 136 -0.92 -12.29 -3.72
C ASN A 136 -1.74 -11.05 -4.18
N LYS A 137 -1.06 -9.95 -4.53
CA LYS A 137 -1.66 -8.71 -5.02
C LYS A 137 -1.54 -8.53 -6.53
N ILE A 138 -0.86 -9.46 -7.21
CA ILE A 138 -0.72 -9.45 -8.66
C ILE A 138 -2.00 -10.00 -9.29
N VAL A 139 -2.60 -9.25 -10.20
CA VAL A 139 -3.82 -9.59 -10.94
C VAL A 139 -3.62 -9.40 -12.43
N SER A 140 -4.45 -9.99 -13.28
CA SER A 140 -4.33 -9.87 -14.73
C SER A 140 -4.57 -8.45 -15.24
N ASP A 141 -5.65 -7.79 -14.80
CA ASP A 141 -6.08 -6.48 -15.30
C ASP A 141 -6.85 -5.65 -14.24
N ILE A 142 -7.37 -4.50 -14.66
CA ILE A 142 -8.13 -3.59 -13.78
C ILE A 142 -9.46 -4.19 -13.32
N LYS A 143 -10.11 -5.01 -14.14
CA LYS A 143 -11.38 -5.65 -13.75
C LYS A 143 -11.13 -6.62 -12.61
N GLU A 144 -10.14 -7.50 -12.75
CA GLU A 144 -9.72 -8.42 -11.69
C GLU A 144 -9.21 -7.65 -10.46
N ALA A 145 -8.50 -6.53 -10.64
CA ALA A 145 -8.08 -5.68 -9.53
C ALA A 145 -9.27 -5.20 -8.67
N LEU A 146 -10.32 -4.69 -9.32
CA LEU A 146 -11.52 -4.21 -8.64
C LEU A 146 -12.31 -5.36 -8.01
N GLU A 147 -12.41 -6.50 -8.68
CA GLU A 147 -13.04 -7.71 -8.14
C GLU A 147 -12.30 -8.20 -6.89
N ARG A 148 -10.96 -8.35 -6.94
CA ARG A 148 -10.11 -8.70 -5.79
C ARG A 148 -10.31 -7.74 -4.62
N ILE A 149 -10.44 -6.44 -4.90
CA ILE A 149 -10.68 -5.45 -3.85
C ILE A 149 -12.03 -5.68 -3.18
N LYS A 150 -13.08 -5.91 -3.97
CA LYS A 150 -14.44 -6.16 -3.47
C LYS A 150 -14.57 -7.51 -2.74
N SER A 151 -13.86 -8.54 -3.16
CA SER A 151 -13.99 -9.91 -2.63
C SER A 151 -13.01 -10.23 -1.51
N ILE A 152 -11.83 -9.61 -1.48
CA ILE A 152 -10.76 -9.95 -0.52
C ILE A 152 -10.37 -8.73 0.31
N ALA A 153 -9.86 -7.68 -0.34
CA ALA A 153 -9.17 -6.62 0.38
C ALA A 153 -10.11 -5.77 1.25
N ALA A 154 -11.28 -5.40 0.73
CA ALA A 154 -12.25 -4.59 1.48
C ALA A 154 -12.90 -5.37 2.63
N PRO A 155 -13.40 -6.62 2.46
CA PRO A 155 -13.92 -7.42 3.57
C PRO A 155 -12.91 -7.58 4.72
N LEU A 156 -11.67 -7.98 4.40
CA LEU A 156 -10.64 -8.22 5.41
C LEU A 156 -10.21 -6.93 6.12
N ASN A 157 -10.11 -5.82 5.39
CA ASN A 157 -9.80 -4.53 6.00
C ASN A 157 -10.96 -3.98 6.85
N ALA A 158 -12.21 -4.22 6.47
CA ALA A 158 -13.38 -3.83 7.23
C ALA A 158 -13.42 -4.55 8.59
N ARG A 159 -13.11 -5.86 8.60
CA ARG A 159 -12.93 -6.65 9.83
C ARG A 159 -11.80 -6.11 10.69
N ARG A 160 -10.63 -5.87 10.09
CA ARG A 160 -9.46 -5.30 10.79
C ARG A 160 -9.79 -3.97 11.48
N LEU A 161 -10.58 -3.14 10.82
CA LEU A 161 -11.02 -1.83 11.32
C LEU A 161 -12.30 -1.89 12.16
N LYS A 162 -12.85 -3.08 12.42
CA LYS A 162 -14.09 -3.32 13.18
C LYS A 162 -15.29 -2.48 12.68
N ARG A 163 -15.40 -2.32 11.36
CA ARG A 163 -16.49 -1.53 10.73
C ARG A 163 -17.81 -2.28 10.74
N LYS A 164 -18.90 -1.58 11.01
CA LYS A 164 -20.27 -2.12 10.96
C LYS A 164 -20.85 -2.02 9.55
N ILE A 165 -20.26 -2.77 8.62
CA ILE A 165 -20.64 -2.77 7.20
C ILE A 165 -20.87 -4.18 6.67
N PRO A 166 -21.74 -4.38 5.66
CA PRO A 166 -22.12 -5.72 5.18
C PRO A 166 -20.93 -6.61 4.77
N CYS A 167 -19.92 -6.02 4.13
CA CYS A 167 -18.75 -6.77 3.67
C CYS A 167 -17.84 -7.24 4.82
N ALA A 168 -17.92 -6.65 6.02
CA ALA A 168 -17.20 -7.16 7.19
C ALA A 168 -17.81 -8.49 7.70
N VAL A 169 -19.11 -8.70 7.47
CA VAL A 169 -19.85 -9.89 7.92
C VAL A 169 -19.84 -10.97 6.86
N LEU A 170 -20.12 -10.62 5.60
CA LEU A 170 -20.38 -11.57 4.51
C LEU A 170 -19.13 -12.10 3.79
N ASP A 171 -17.93 -11.67 4.19
CA ASP A 171 -16.65 -12.03 3.53
C ASP A 171 -16.55 -11.70 2.03
N ARG A 172 -17.46 -10.86 1.55
CA ARG A 172 -17.46 -10.29 0.21
C ARG A 172 -18.26 -8.99 0.20
N CYS A 173 -17.96 -8.08 -0.72
CA CYS A 173 -18.86 -6.95 -1.00
C CYS A 173 -20.16 -7.48 -1.63
N PRO A 174 -21.32 -7.32 -0.96
CA PRO A 174 -22.58 -7.90 -1.44
C PRO A 174 -23.35 -6.97 -2.39
N VAL A 175 -22.94 -5.70 -2.47
CA VAL A 175 -23.70 -4.63 -3.13
C VAL A 175 -22.82 -3.87 -4.11
N GLU A 176 -23.41 -3.39 -5.20
CA GLU A 176 -22.75 -2.50 -6.15
C GLU A 176 -22.69 -1.06 -5.63
N GLU A 177 -23.76 -0.60 -4.98
CA GLU A 177 -23.86 0.69 -4.30
C GLU A 177 -24.08 0.46 -2.80
N CYS A 178 -23.18 1.05 -1.99
CA CYS A 178 -23.19 0.91 -0.55
C CYS A 178 -23.39 2.29 0.08
N ASP A 179 -24.50 2.44 0.81
CA ASP A 179 -24.87 3.68 1.50
C ASP A 179 -24.55 3.67 2.99
N SER A 180 -23.75 2.69 3.44
CA SER A 180 -23.36 2.65 4.84
C SER A 180 -22.55 3.91 5.22
N PRO A 181 -22.87 4.59 6.34
CA PRO A 181 -22.09 5.72 6.82
C PRO A 181 -20.65 5.32 7.22
N GLU A 182 -20.40 4.03 7.47
CA GLU A 182 -19.07 3.48 7.76
C GLU A 182 -18.33 2.96 6.52
N ARG A 183 -18.82 3.28 5.31
CA ARG A 183 -18.18 2.91 4.04
C ARG A 183 -16.73 3.40 3.98
N MET A 184 -15.86 2.52 3.51
CA MET A 184 -14.41 2.75 3.42
C MET A 184 -13.84 2.60 2.00
N CYS A 185 -14.70 2.53 0.98
CA CYS A 185 -14.33 2.46 -0.44
C CYS A 185 -14.92 3.66 -1.19
N ASN A 186 -14.51 4.85 -0.77
CA ASN A 186 -15.03 6.13 -1.25
C ASN A 186 -14.22 6.67 -2.44
N VAL A 187 -12.92 6.38 -2.48
CA VAL A 187 -12.00 6.87 -3.50
C VAL A 187 -11.31 5.69 -4.16
N THR A 188 -11.38 5.61 -5.48
CA THR A 188 -10.64 4.62 -6.28
C THR A 188 -9.64 5.36 -7.16
N VAL A 189 -8.37 4.98 -7.06
CA VAL A 189 -7.28 5.55 -7.87
C VAL A 189 -6.61 4.43 -8.64
N ILE A 190 -6.44 4.66 -9.94
CA ILE A 190 -5.68 3.82 -10.84
C ILE A 190 -4.49 4.64 -11.33
N LEU A 191 -3.29 4.28 -10.89
CA LEU A 191 -2.07 4.81 -11.47
C LEU A 191 -1.75 4.04 -12.74
N ASN A 192 -2.11 4.63 -13.88
CA ASN A 192 -1.81 4.07 -15.20
C ASN A 192 -0.29 4.02 -15.45
N LYS A 193 0.43 5.04 -15.01
CA LYS A 193 1.89 5.19 -15.06
C LYS A 193 2.36 6.03 -13.86
N LYS A 194 3.67 6.08 -13.62
CA LYS A 194 4.26 6.97 -12.62
C LYS A 194 3.95 8.43 -13.00
N PRO A 195 3.38 9.24 -12.10
CA PRO A 195 3.33 10.69 -12.29
C PRO A 195 4.74 11.24 -12.54
N ASP A 196 4.86 12.20 -13.45
CA ASP A 196 6.15 12.72 -13.93
C ASP A 196 7.00 13.34 -12.80
N MET A 197 6.37 14.13 -11.93
CA MET A 197 7.02 14.84 -10.83
C MET A 197 7.15 14.02 -9.52
N SER A 198 6.67 12.78 -9.50
CA SER A 198 6.73 11.93 -8.30
C SER A 198 7.86 10.90 -8.39
N SER A 199 8.58 10.69 -7.29
CA SER A 199 9.53 9.60 -7.14
C SER A 199 8.85 8.40 -6.47
N ILE A 200 8.57 7.35 -7.26
CA ILE A 200 7.83 6.18 -6.78
C ILE A 200 8.62 4.91 -7.08
N SER A 201 9.03 4.23 -6.00
CA SER A 201 9.61 2.89 -6.06
C SER A 201 8.58 1.83 -5.69
N VAL A 202 8.63 0.68 -6.37
CA VAL A 202 7.72 -0.45 -6.13
C VAL A 202 8.53 -1.70 -5.81
N ILE A 203 8.23 -2.35 -4.69
CA ILE A 203 8.88 -3.59 -4.27
C ILE A 203 7.82 -4.70 -4.29
N LEU A 204 7.98 -5.65 -5.21
CA LEU A 204 7.19 -6.88 -5.24
C LEU A 204 7.88 -7.97 -4.43
N VAL A 205 7.18 -8.50 -3.44
CA VAL A 205 7.69 -9.55 -2.55
C VAL A 205 7.15 -10.90 -2.99
N GLY A 206 8.03 -11.90 -3.09
CA GLY A 206 7.70 -13.29 -3.44
C GLY A 206 6.84 -14.05 -2.42
N GLU A 207 6.51 -13.41 -1.30
CA GLU A 207 5.66 -13.91 -0.21
C GLU A 207 4.24 -13.32 -0.29
N ASP A 208 3.28 -14.03 0.28
CA ASP A 208 1.93 -13.52 0.44
C ASP A 208 1.90 -12.56 1.65
N LEU A 209 1.69 -11.27 1.39
CA LEU A 209 1.75 -10.23 2.41
C LEU A 209 0.53 -9.31 2.36
N GLY A 210 -0.06 -9.10 3.53
CA GLY A 210 -1.34 -8.44 3.69
C GLY A 210 -2.44 -9.17 2.93
N PHE A 211 -3.42 -8.40 2.53
CA PHE A 211 -4.55 -8.83 1.73
C PHE A 211 -4.83 -7.80 0.63
#